data_AF-A0A2T8ILY8-F1
#
_entry.id   AF-A0A2T8ILY8-F1
#
_cell.length_a   1.000
_cell.length_b   1.000
_cell.length_c   1.000
_cell.angle_alpha   90.00
_cell.angle_beta   90.00
_cell.angle_gamma   90.00
#
_symmetry.space_group_name_H-M   'P 1'
#
loop_
_entity.id
_entity.type
_entity.pdbx_description
1 polymer ?
#
loop_
_entity_poly.entity_id
_entity_poly.type
_entity_poly.pdbx_seq_one_letter_code
_entity_poly.pdbx_strand_id
1 'polypeptide(L)'
;MDKKQQVFIYIAAAYTLLSMMAMIIQSRKRKRREPVEPITYAPIEERDRMRIEYLNNKIWKNDVTCVNMLRLNRASFFRFCKLLGTGAFCKTPYICVLSSRLQCF
;
A
#
# COMPACT_ATOMS: atom_id res chain seq x y z
N MET A 1 -40.33 39.62 -15.80
CA MET A 1 -39.94 38.22 -16.13
C MET A 1 -41.22 37.43 -16.31
N ASP A 2 -41.55 37.04 -17.54
CA ASP A 2 -42.74 36.24 -17.78
C ASP A 2 -42.60 34.86 -17.13
N LYS A 3 -43.66 34.38 -16.46
CA LYS A 3 -43.66 33.05 -15.79
C LYS A 3 -43.23 31.93 -16.75
N LYS A 4 -43.55 32.06 -18.04
CA LYS A 4 -43.12 31.14 -19.10
C LYS A 4 -41.60 31.18 -19.31
N GLN A 5 -40.99 32.36 -19.38
CA GLN A 5 -39.53 32.50 -19.50
C GLN A 5 -38.81 31.92 -18.28
N GLN A 6 -39.35 32.13 -17.08
CA GLN A 6 -38.80 31.56 -15.85
C GLN A 6 -38.79 30.03 -15.88
N VAL A 7 -39.88 29.40 -16.34
CA VAL A 7 -39.96 27.94 -16.48
C VAL A 7 -38.95 27.41 -17.51
N PHE A 8 -38.78 28.10 -18.66
CA PHE A 8 -37.77 27.72 -19.65
C PHE A 8 -36.34 27.77 -19.09
N ILE A 9 -36.01 28.79 -18.29
CA ILE A 9 -34.70 28.92 -17.63
C ILE A 9 -34.48 27.77 -16.65
N TYR A 10 -35.48 27.40 -15.86
CA TYR A 10 -35.38 26.27 -14.94
C TYR A 10 -35.19 24.93 -15.65
N ILE A 11 -35.90 24.70 -16.77
CA ILE A 11 -35.76 23.48 -17.56
C ILE A 11 -34.35 23.41 -18.17
N ALA A 12 -33.84 24.51 -18.73
CA ALA A 12 -32.50 24.56 -19.28
C ALA A 12 -31.42 24.33 -18.21
N ALA A 13 -31.59 24.92 -17.02
CA ALA A 13 -30.71 24.71 -15.88
C ALA A 13 -30.74 23.26 -15.39
N ALA A 14 -31.92 22.65 -15.28
CA ALA A 14 -32.05 21.24 -14.89
C ALA A 14 -31.40 20.30 -15.91
N TYR A 15 -31.60 20.55 -17.21
CA TYR A 15 -31.03 19.75 -18.28
C TYR A 15 -29.49 19.81 -18.29
N THR A 16 -28.92 21.00 -18.11
CA THR A 16 -27.45 21.18 -18.04
C THR A 16 -26.84 20.51 -16.81
N LEU A 17 -27.50 20.59 -15.65
CA LEU A 17 -27.06 19.88 -14.45
C LEU A 17 -27.09 18.36 -14.64
N LEU A 18 -28.16 17.83 -15.22
CA LEU A 18 -28.29 16.39 -15.50
C LEU A 18 -27.22 15.91 -16.50
N SER A 19 -26.95 16.68 -17.56
CA SER A 19 -25.93 16.31 -18.55
C SER A 19 -24.51 16.37 -17.97
N MET A 20 -24.19 17.35 -17.13
CA MET A 20 -22.92 17.41 -16.40
C MET A 20 -22.75 16.21 -15.46
N MET A 21 -23.78 15.87 -14.68
CA MET A 21 -23.73 14.73 -13.77
C MET A 21 -23.56 13.41 -14.51
N ALA A 22 -24.24 13.23 -15.65
CA ALA A 22 -24.09 12.07 -16.51
C ALA A 22 -22.64 11.92 -17.03
N MET A 23 -22.01 13.02 -17.49
CA MET A 23 -20.61 13.00 -17.92
C MET A 23 -19.64 12.63 -16.78
N ILE A 24 -19.83 13.18 -15.58
CA ILE A 24 -18.99 12.87 -14.42
C ILE A 24 -19.09 11.38 -14.06
N ILE A 25 -20.30 10.81 -14.08
CA ILE A 25 -20.52 9.39 -13.78
C ILE A 25 -19.84 8.52 -14.84
N GLN A 26 -19.97 8.84 -16.13
CA GLN A 26 -19.32 8.11 -17.21
C GLN A 26 -17.79 8.18 -17.11
N SER A 27 -17.24 9.35 -16.82
CA SER A 27 -15.80 9.56 -16.60
C SER A 27 -15.27 8.72 -15.43
N ARG A 28 -15.99 8.70 -14.30
CA ARG A 28 -15.64 7.86 -13.14
C ARG A 28 -15.75 6.37 -13.46
N LYS A 29 -16.78 5.95 -14.19
CA LYS A 29 -16.94 4.56 -14.65
C LYS A 29 -15.80 4.16 -15.59
N ARG A 30 -15.38 5.03 -16.52
CA ARG A 30 -14.24 4.79 -17.41
C ARG A 30 -12.94 4.64 -16.62
N LYS A 31 -12.66 5.55 -15.68
CA LYS A 31 -11.47 5.46 -14.81
C LYS A 31 -11.43 4.20 -13.94
N ARG A 32 -12.58 3.68 -13.51
CA ARG A 32 -12.66 2.40 -12.78
C ARG A 32 -12.53 1.18 -13.68
N ARG A 33 -12.86 1.31 -14.96
CA ARG A 33 -12.84 0.21 -15.93
C ARG A 33 -11.47 -0.02 -16.55
N GLU A 34 -10.59 0.98 -16.57
CA GLU A 34 -9.17 0.70 -16.79
C GLU A 34 -8.65 0.03 -15.53
N PRO A 35 -8.47 -1.31 -15.53
CA PRO A 35 -7.80 -1.94 -14.42
C PRO A 35 -6.38 -1.39 -14.51
N VAL A 36 -5.98 -0.60 -13.52
CA VAL A 36 -4.55 -0.41 -13.28
C VAL A 36 -4.06 -1.82 -13.02
N GLU A 37 -3.42 -2.45 -14.02
CA GLU A 37 -2.91 -3.79 -13.90
C GLU A 37 -2.05 -3.82 -12.63
N PRO A 38 -2.38 -4.69 -11.65
CA PRO A 38 -1.53 -4.86 -10.50
C PRO A 38 -0.13 -5.18 -11.03
N ILE A 39 0.88 -4.47 -10.53
CA ILE A 39 2.27 -4.76 -10.87
C ILE A 39 2.50 -6.24 -10.53
N THR A 40 2.51 -7.07 -11.57
CA THR A 40 2.66 -8.52 -11.41
C THR A 40 4.15 -8.76 -11.29
N TYR A 41 4.58 -8.75 -10.04
CA TYR A 41 5.92 -9.09 -9.65
C TYR A 41 6.20 -10.56 -10.04
N ALA A 42 7.31 -10.81 -10.73
CA ALA A 42 7.86 -12.14 -11.00
C ALA A 42 7.89 -13.01 -9.71
N PRO A 43 7.88 -14.36 -9.82
CA PRO A 43 7.56 -15.30 -8.74
C PRO A 43 8.07 -14.85 -7.38
N ILE A 44 7.11 -14.54 -6.50
CA ILE A 44 7.40 -14.00 -5.17
C ILE A 44 8.19 -15.03 -4.34
N GLU A 45 7.96 -16.32 -4.59
CA GLU A 45 8.56 -17.42 -3.84
C GLU A 45 10.09 -17.50 -3.95
N GLU A 46 10.67 -17.46 -5.15
CA GLU A 46 12.14 -17.45 -5.31
C GLU A 46 12.78 -16.24 -4.63
N ARG A 47 12.15 -15.07 -4.74
CA ARG A 47 12.64 -13.84 -4.09
C ARG A 47 12.53 -13.93 -2.57
N ASP A 48 11.42 -14.46 -2.07
CA ASP A 48 11.22 -14.62 -0.63
C ASP A 48 12.18 -15.68 -0.06
N ARG A 49 12.51 -16.74 -0.80
CA ARG A 49 13.57 -17.68 -0.41
C ARG A 49 14.92 -16.99 -0.23
N MET A 50 15.36 -16.22 -1.23
CA MET A 50 16.61 -15.46 -1.14
C MET A 50 16.59 -14.45 0.02
N ARG A 51 15.44 -13.80 0.24
CA ARG A 51 15.26 -12.84 1.33
C ARG A 51 15.33 -13.52 2.71
N ILE A 52 14.68 -14.66 2.88
CA ILE A 52 14.68 -15.43 4.13
C ILE A 52 16.09 -15.97 4.41
N GLU A 53 16.76 -16.51 3.40
CA GLU A 53 18.14 -16.98 3.52
C GLU A 53 19.09 -15.86 3.93
N TYR A 54 18.96 -14.68 3.32
CA TYR A 54 19.71 -13.49 3.72
C TYR A 54 19.45 -13.10 5.17
N LEU A 55 18.19 -13.05 5.60
CA LEU A 55 17.81 -12.69 6.96
C LEU A 55 18.39 -13.66 7.99
N ASN A 56 18.28 -14.96 7.72
CA ASN A 56 18.84 -16.02 8.57
C ASN A 56 20.36 -15.87 8.72
N ASN A 57 21.07 -15.67 7.60
CA ASN A 57 22.52 -15.67 7.59
C ASN A 57 23.16 -14.37 8.09
N LYS A 58 22.49 -13.22 7.92
CA LYS A 58 23.06 -11.91 8.24
C LYS A 58 22.51 -11.31 9.52
N ILE A 59 21.18 -11.32 9.70
CA ILE A 59 20.52 -10.62 10.82
C ILE A 59 20.29 -11.57 12.00
N TRP A 60 19.89 -12.82 11.75
CA TRP A 60 19.56 -13.77 12.83
C TRP A 60 20.69 -14.70 13.24
N LYS A 61 21.80 -14.74 12.48
CA LYS A 61 22.92 -15.63 12.76
C LYS A 61 23.58 -15.33 14.11
N ASN A 62 24.10 -14.12 14.30
CA ASN A 62 24.77 -13.67 15.52
C ASN A 62 24.68 -12.14 15.61
N ASP A 63 24.60 -11.58 16.83
CA ASP A 63 24.57 -10.13 17.03
C ASP A 63 25.86 -9.44 16.56
N VAL A 64 27.02 -10.12 16.66
CA VAL A 64 28.31 -9.63 16.12
C VAL A 64 28.25 -9.46 14.60
N THR A 65 27.68 -10.43 13.88
CA THR A 65 27.51 -10.37 12.43
C THR A 65 26.53 -9.26 12.03
N CYS A 66 25.46 -9.09 12.80
CA CYS A 66 24.46 -8.04 12.60
C CYS A 66 25.08 -6.65 12.79
N VAL A 67 25.85 -6.45 13.86
CA VAL A 67 26.58 -5.20 14.12
C VAL A 67 27.63 -4.95 13.04
N ASN A 68 28.36 -5.98 12.61
CA ASN A 68 29.37 -5.80 11.57
C ASN A 68 28.76 -5.41 10.21
N MET A 69 27.52 -5.84 9.91
CA MET A 69 26.85 -5.53 8.64
C MET A 69 26.01 -4.26 8.68
N LEU A 70 25.25 -4.06 9.75
CA LEU A 70 24.25 -2.99 9.87
C LEU A 70 24.66 -1.90 10.86
N ARG A 71 25.79 -2.06 11.56
CA ARG A 71 26.28 -1.19 12.65
C ARG A 71 25.30 -1.06 13.82
N LEU A 72 24.32 -1.95 13.88
CA LEU A 72 23.26 -1.98 14.87
C LEU A 72 23.19 -3.38 15.47
N ASN A 73 22.92 -3.46 16.76
CA ASN A 73 22.53 -4.72 17.38
C ASN A 73 21.13 -5.12 16.86
N ARG A 74 20.85 -6.42 16.82
CA ARG A 74 19.58 -7.01 16.41
C ARG A 74 18.39 -6.37 17.15
N ALA A 75 18.49 -6.16 18.46
CA ALA A 75 17.44 -5.51 19.25
C ALA A 75 17.19 -4.05 18.83
N SER A 76 18.26 -3.28 18.60
CA SER A 76 18.15 -1.89 18.11
C SER A 76 17.61 -1.82 16.67
N PHE A 77 17.97 -2.77 15.82
CA PHE A 77 17.44 -2.88 14.47
C PHE A 77 15.92 -3.07 14.48
N PHE A 78 15.39 -3.97 15.31
CA PHE A 78 13.94 -4.15 15.42
C PHE A 78 13.22 -2.93 16.00
N ARG A 79 13.81 -2.27 17.00
CA ARG A 79 13.27 -1.00 17.51
C ARG A 79 13.25 0.07 16.43
N PHE A 80 14.31 0.17 15.63
CA PHE A 80 14.40 1.10 14.50
C PHE A 80 13.35 0.79 13.42
N CYS A 81 13.15 -0.47 13.05
CA CYS A 81 12.10 -0.87 12.11
C CYS A 81 10.70 -0.52 12.61
N LYS A 82 10.46 -0.62 13.93
CA LYS A 82 9.19 -0.23 14.56
C LYS A 82 8.99 1.29 14.52
N LEU A 83 10.04 2.06 14.76
CA LEU A 83 10.01 3.53 14.75
C LEU A 83 9.79 4.10 13.35
N LEU A 84 10.41 3.51 12.32
CA LEU A 84 10.24 3.97 10.94
C LEU A 84 8.86 3.67 10.34
N GLY A 85 7.95 3.03 11.08
CA GLY A 85 6.59 2.78 10.63
C GLY A 85 6.48 1.97 9.33
N THR A 86 7.60 1.40 8.86
CA THR A 86 7.61 0.59 7.65
C THR A 86 7.15 -0.81 8.01
N GLY A 87 5.82 -0.97 8.09
CA GLY A 87 5.17 -2.27 7.90
C GLY A 87 5.53 -2.93 6.55
N ALA A 88 6.38 -2.33 5.72
CA ALA A 88 6.90 -2.92 4.49
C ALA A 88 7.95 -4.03 4.70
N PHE A 89 8.66 -4.06 5.83
CA PHE A 89 9.53 -5.20 6.16
C PHE A 89 8.76 -6.33 6.86
N CYS A 90 7.78 -6.00 7.70
CA CYS A 90 6.83 -6.96 8.31
C CYS A 90 5.56 -7.13 7.45
N LYS A 91 5.70 -7.13 6.12
CA LYS A 91 4.61 -7.48 5.19
C LYS A 91 4.63 -8.95 4.81
N THR A 92 5.74 -9.64 5.05
CA THR A 92 5.83 -11.09 4.95
C THR A 92 5.40 -11.72 6.29
N PRO A 93 4.46 -12.68 6.29
CA PRO A 93 3.88 -13.24 7.50
C PRO A 93 4.93 -13.87 8.45
N TYR A 94 6.07 -14.29 7.92
CA TYR A 94 7.14 -14.97 8.66
C TYR A 94 7.87 -14.05 9.67
N ILE A 95 8.05 -12.77 9.34
CA ILE A 95 8.78 -11.81 10.20
C ILE A 95 7.92 -11.42 11.41
N CYS A 96 6.61 -11.31 11.22
CA CYS A 96 5.70 -10.99 12.32
C CYS A 96 5.45 -12.19 13.24
N VAL A 97 5.45 -13.43 12.74
CA VAL A 97 5.41 -14.65 13.59
C VAL A 97 6.66 -14.78 14.47
N LEU A 98 7.84 -14.39 13.96
CA LEU A 98 9.06 -14.35 14.79
C LEU A 98 9.05 -13.20 15.81
N SER A 99 8.46 -12.04 15.48
CA SER A 99 8.29 -10.95 16.45
C SER A 99 7.45 -11.39 17.65
N SER A 100 6.42 -12.21 17.43
CA SER A 100 5.60 -12.79 18.51
C SER A 100 6.37 -13.81 19.36
N ARG A 101 7.33 -14.55 18.77
CA ARG A 101 8.19 -15.50 19.51
C ARG A 101 9.34 -14.82 20.25
N LEU A 102 9.90 -13.75 19.70
CA LEU A 102 10.95 -12.94 20.34
C LEU A 102 10.43 -11.99 21.42
N GLN A 103 9.11 -11.78 21.52
CA GLN A 103 8.49 -11.11 22.67
C GLN A 103 8.42 -11.99 23.94
N CYS A 104 8.82 -13.27 23.84
CA CYS A 104 8.89 -14.20 24.98
C CYS A 104 10.33 -14.42 25.51
N PHE A 105 11.31 -13.60 25.11
CA PHE A 105 12.67 -13.61 25.68
C PHE A 105 13.13 -12.20 26.03
#